data_AF-A0A354PIS2-F1
#
_entry.id   AF-A0A354PIS2-F1
#
_cell.length_a   1.000
_cell.length_b   1.000
_cell.length_c   1.000
_cell.angle_alpha   90.00
_cell.angle_beta   90.00
_cell.angle_gamma   90.00
#
_symmetry.space_group_name_H-M   'P 1'
#
loop_
_entity.id
_entity.type
_entity.pdbx_description
1 polymer ?
#
loop_
_entity_poly.entity_id
_entity_poly.type
_entity_poly.pdbx_seq_one_letter_code
_entity_poly.pdbx_strand_id
1 'polypeptide(L)'
;MEDTIETQCGRLIIVSGPSGAGKSTVVRQLLKECPLPLASSISATTRRPRDGEVDGIDYFFIDEARFLAMRQRGMFLECKQNFGMQHWYGTLKEQVAAG
;
A
#
# COMPACT_ATOMS: atom_id res chain seq x y z
N MET A 1 19.50 35.94 -4.41
CA MET A 1 18.05 35.75 -4.37
C MET A 1 17.85 34.25 -4.42
N GLU A 2 17.37 33.66 -3.32
CA GLU A 2 17.18 32.21 -3.15
C GLU A 2 16.42 31.58 -4.33
N ASP A 3 17.07 30.65 -5.02
CA ASP A 3 16.37 29.66 -5.85
C ASP A 3 15.59 28.74 -4.92
N THR A 4 14.27 28.96 -4.85
CA THR A 4 13.37 28.06 -4.14
C THR A 4 13.25 26.78 -4.98
N ILE A 5 13.86 25.69 -4.52
CA ILE A 5 13.64 24.36 -5.11
C ILE A 5 12.17 24.00 -4.80
N GLU A 6 11.28 24.20 -5.77
CA GLU A 6 9.94 23.63 -5.72
C GLU A 6 10.08 22.11 -5.59
N THR A 7 9.72 21.57 -4.43
CA THR A 7 9.69 20.12 -4.23
C THR A 7 8.51 19.59 -5.03
N GLN A 8 8.79 18.99 -6.18
CA GLN A 8 7.76 18.48 -7.09
C GLN A 8 7.24 17.14 -6.55
N CYS A 9 6.26 17.18 -5.63
CA CYS A 9 5.67 15.97 -5.07
C CYS A 9 4.87 15.18 -6.12
N GLY A 10 5.10 13.86 -6.19
CA GLY A 10 4.28 12.93 -6.96
C GLY A 10 2.78 12.96 -6.61
N ARG A 11 1.93 12.51 -7.54
CA ARG A 11 0.48 12.43 -7.33
C ARG A 11 0.08 11.06 -6.80
N LEU A 12 -0.63 11.02 -5.67
CA LEU A 12 -1.27 9.81 -5.15
C LEU A 12 -2.60 9.54 -5.86
N ILE A 13 -2.74 8.34 -6.44
CA ILE A 13 -3.97 7.89 -7.10
C ILE A 13 -4.61 6.79 -6.26
N ILE A 14 -5.88 6.98 -5.86
CA ILE A 14 -6.63 6.02 -5.05
C ILE A 14 -7.72 5.37 -5.91
N VAL A 15 -7.66 4.04 -6.04
CA VAL A 15 -8.70 3.24 -6.69
C VAL A 15 -9.54 2.53 -5.64
N SER A 16 -10.77 3.00 -5.42
CA SER A 16 -11.68 2.50 -4.37
C SER A 16 -12.92 1.79 -4.91
N GLY A 17 -13.50 0.89 -4.12
CA GLY A 17 -14.68 0.08 -4.48
C GLY A 17 -14.80 -1.21 -3.64
N PRO A 18 -15.97 -1.87 -3.60
CA PRO A 18 -16.21 -3.03 -2.75
C PRO A 18 -15.31 -4.22 -3.11
N SER A 19 -15.21 -5.19 -2.20
CA SER A 19 -14.51 -6.46 -2.50
C SER A 19 -15.12 -7.12 -3.75
N GLY A 20 -14.29 -7.69 -4.62
CA GLY A 20 -14.74 -8.30 -5.88
C GLY A 20 -14.98 -7.32 -7.04
N ALA A 21 -14.94 -5.99 -6.85
CA ALA A 21 -15.18 -5.00 -7.91
C ALA A 21 -14.08 -4.88 -8.99
N GLY A 22 -13.05 -5.75 -8.98
CA GLY A 22 -12.00 -5.72 -10.01
C GLY A 22 -10.89 -4.66 -9.84
N LYS A 23 -10.82 -3.96 -8.70
CA LYS A 23 -9.81 -2.91 -8.43
C LYS A 23 -8.37 -3.33 -8.74
N SER A 24 -7.95 -4.51 -8.27
CA SER A 24 -6.60 -5.04 -8.51
C SER A 24 -6.34 -5.29 -9.99
N THR A 25 -7.37 -5.67 -10.77
CA THR A 25 -7.26 -5.83 -12.22
C THR A 25 -7.00 -4.49 -12.89
N VAL A 26 -7.75 -3.44 -12.53
CA VAL A 26 -7.55 -2.08 -13.06
C VAL A 26 -6.15 -1.56 -12.72
N VAL A 27 -5.70 -1.69 -11.47
CA VAL A 27 -4.36 -1.26 -11.06
C VAL A 27 -3.26 -2.00 -11.84
N ARG A 28 -3.38 -3.32 -11.99
CA ARG A 28 -2.41 -4.12 -12.78
C ARG A 28 -2.38 -3.71 -14.25
N GLN A 29 -3.52 -3.36 -14.84
CA GLN A 29 -3.58 -2.92 -16.22
C GLN A 29 -2.97 -1.52 -16.38
N LEU A 30 -3.29 -0.58 -15.47
CA LEU A 30 -2.69 0.75 -15.46
C LEU A 30 -1.16 0.70 -15.35
N LEU A 31 -0.62 -0.13 -14.47
CA LEU A 31 0.84 -0.29 -14.32
C LEU A 31 1.51 -0.89 -15.57
N LYS A 32 0.77 -1.63 -16.40
CA LYS A 32 1.29 -2.24 -17.63
C LYS A 32 1.19 -1.34 -18.86
N GLU A 33 0.10 -0.59 -18.98
CA GLU A 33 -0.28 0.09 -20.22
C GLU A 33 -0.15 1.61 -20.14
N CYS A 34 -0.15 2.20 -18.95
CA CYS A 34 -0.08 3.65 -18.81
C CYS A 34 1.34 4.16 -19.08
N PRO A 35 1.52 5.20 -19.92
CA PRO A 35 2.84 5.77 -20.19
C PRO A 35 3.38 6.61 -19.02
N LEU A 36 2.56 6.88 -18.00
CA LEU A 36 3.00 7.59 -16.80
C LEU A 36 3.88 6.69 -15.92
N PRO A 37 4.85 7.26 -15.19
CA PRO A 37 5.71 6.49 -14.28
C PRO A 37 4.95 6.10 -13.00
N LEU A 38 4.00 5.17 -13.15
CA LEU A 38 3.19 4.68 -12.04
C LEU A 38 3.92 3.61 -11.24
N ALA A 39 3.78 3.66 -9.92
CA ALA A 39 4.22 2.63 -9.00
C ALA A 39 3.05 2.17 -8.13
N SER A 40 3.01 0.88 -7.79
CA SER A 40 2.04 0.36 -6.83
C SER A 40 2.53 0.58 -5.41
N SER A 41 1.65 1.05 -4.53
CA SER A 41 1.88 0.99 -3.09
C SER A 41 1.59 -0.43 -2.58
N ILE A 42 2.56 -1.05 -1.90
CA ILE A 42 2.39 -2.38 -1.31
C ILE A 42 1.97 -2.24 0.15
N SER A 43 0.82 -2.80 0.51
CA SER A 43 0.31 -2.75 1.90
C SER A 43 0.94 -3.83 2.78
N ALA A 44 0.92 -3.66 4.10
CA ALA A 44 1.27 -4.71 5.04
C ALA A 44 0.03 -5.49 5.51
N THR A 45 0.18 -6.77 5.81
CA THR A 45 -0.87 -7.58 6.44
C THR A 45 -0.33 -8.61 7.42
N THR A 46 -1.15 -8.97 8.43
CA THR A 46 -0.86 -10.07 9.37
C THR A 46 -1.45 -11.41 8.96
N ARG A 47 -2.17 -11.44 7.83
CA ARG A 47 -2.60 -12.71 7.21
C ARG A 47 -1.37 -13.44 6.66
N ARG A 48 -1.38 -14.76 6.69
CA ARG A 48 -0.39 -15.55 5.93
C ARG A 48 -0.61 -15.41 4.42
N PRO A 49 0.45 -15.46 3.59
CA PRO A 49 0.30 -15.49 2.13
C PRO A 49 -0.57 -16.68 1.71
N ARG A 50 -1.42 -16.47 0.70
CA ARG A 50 -2.11 -17.54 -0.04
C ARG A 50 -1.18 -18.12 -1.09
N ASP A 51 -1.54 -19.27 -1.62
CA ASP A 51 -0.82 -19.89 -2.73
C ASP A 51 -0.68 -18.90 -3.91
N GLY A 52 0.57 -18.66 -4.31
CA GLY A 52 0.92 -17.75 -5.40
C GLY A 52 1.10 -16.28 -5.00
N GLU A 53 0.80 -15.88 -3.75
CA GLU A 53 1.15 -14.53 -3.27
C GLU A 53 2.64 -14.44 -2.90
N VAL A 54 3.28 -13.32 -3.22
CA VAL A 54 4.70 -13.09 -2.99
C VAL A 54 4.92 -11.89 -2.06
N ASP A 55 5.75 -12.09 -1.04
CA ASP A 55 6.13 -11.03 -0.09
C ASP A 55 6.85 -9.88 -0.79
N GLY A 56 6.48 -8.65 -0.44
CA GLY A 56 7.00 -7.44 -1.08
C GLY A 56 6.49 -7.21 -2.52
N ILE A 57 5.51 -7.99 -2.98
CA ILE A 57 4.81 -7.76 -4.26
C ILE A 57 3.32 -7.59 -4.02
N ASP A 58 2.67 -8.59 -3.41
CA ASP A 58 1.24 -8.54 -3.12
C ASP A 58 0.97 -7.80 -1.80
N TYR A 59 1.74 -8.16 -0.77
CA TYR A 59 1.76 -7.52 0.55
C TYR A 59 3.14 -7.65 1.18
N PHE A 60 3.41 -6.84 2.20
CA PHE A 60 4.37 -7.21 3.23
C PHE A 60 3.67 -8.09 4.27
N PHE A 61 3.99 -9.37 4.29
CA PHE A 61 3.44 -10.34 5.24
C PHE A 61 4.26 -10.29 6.53
N ILE A 62 3.70 -9.63 7.54
CA ILE A 62 4.36 -9.40 8.84
C ILE A 62 3.56 -10.02 9.97
N ASP A 63 4.19 -10.40 11.07
CA ASP A 63 3.45 -10.86 12.24
C ASP A 63 2.70 -9.69 12.94
N GLU A 64 1.76 -10.06 13.81
CA GLU A 64 0.94 -9.08 14.54
C GLU A 64 1.75 -8.19 15.47
N ALA A 65 2.78 -8.73 16.13
CA ALA A 65 3.63 -7.95 17.03
C ALA A 65 4.34 -6.81 16.27
N ARG A 66 4.89 -7.12 15.09
CA ARG A 66 5.51 -6.14 14.19
C ARG A 66 4.50 -5.14 13.68
N PHE A 67 3.31 -5.58 13.25
CA PHE A 67 2.26 -4.67 12.79
C PHE A 67 1.88 -3.65 13.88
N LEU A 68 1.63 -4.13 15.10
CA LEU A 68 1.26 -3.26 16.23
C LEU A 68 2.38 -2.30 16.60
N ALA A 69 3.64 -2.74 16.59
CA ALA A 69 4.79 -1.86 16.81
C ALA A 69 4.90 -0.77 15.74
N MET A 70 4.69 -1.11 14.46
CA MET A 70 4.68 -0.15 13.36
C MET A 70 3.51 0.84 13.47
N ARG A 71 2.34 0.37 13.92
CA ARG A 71 1.17 1.22 14.20
C ARG A 71 1.46 2.22 15.31
N GLN A 72 2.05 1.78 16.43
CA GLN A 72 2.45 2.66 17.53
C GLN A 72 3.46 3.72 17.10
N ARG A 73 4.36 3.37 16.17
CA ARG A 73 5.34 4.29 15.57
C ARG A 73 4.76 5.21 14.49
N GLY A 74 3.46 5.13 14.20
CA GLY A 74 2.81 5.98 13.21
C GLY A 74 3.28 5.73 11.77
N MET A 75 3.70 4.50 11.43
CA MET A 75 4.24 4.16 10.11
C MET A 75 3.18 3.92 9.03
N PHE A 76 1.90 3.82 9.41
CA PHE A 76 0.79 3.61 8.48
C PHE A 76 0.09 4.93 8.13
N LEU A 77 -0.29 5.08 6.86
CA LEU A 77 -1.21 6.12 6.41
C LEU A 77 -2.64 5.79 6.86
N GLU A 78 -3.02 4.53 6.71
CA GLU A 78 -4.25 3.95 7.23
C GLU A 78 -4.01 2.50 7.66
N CYS A 79 -4.78 2.02 8.64
CA CYS A 79 -4.80 0.61 8.97
C CYS A 79 -6.16 0.20 9.55
N LYS A 80 -6.52 -1.06 9.34
CA LYS A 80 -7.78 -1.67 9.78
C LYS A 80 -7.57 -3.12 10.19
N GLN A 81 -8.24 -3.53 11.26
CA GLN A 81 -8.42 -4.95 11.57
C GLN A 81 -9.67 -5.47 10.86
N ASN A 82 -9.55 -6.63 10.20
CA ASN A 82 -10.72 -7.34 9.71
C ASN A 82 -11.37 -8.12 10.86
N PHE A 83 -12.49 -7.59 11.39
CA PHE A 83 -13.19 -8.13 12.56
C PHE A 83 -13.52 -9.63 12.49
N GLY A 84 -13.71 -10.20 11.29
CA GLY A 84 -14.06 -11.61 11.13
C GLY A 84 -12.89 -12.60 11.16
N MET A 85 -11.66 -12.15 10.90
CA MET A 85 -10.47 -13.03 10.78
C MET A 85 -9.28 -12.57 11.63
N GLN A 86 -9.44 -11.50 12.41
CA GLN A 86 -8.42 -10.89 13.29
C GLN A 86 -7.14 -10.41 12.57
N HIS A 87 -7.08 -10.46 11.23
CA HIS A 87 -5.95 -9.96 10.46
C HIS A 87 -5.96 -8.44 10.32
N TRP A 88 -4.79 -7.83 10.43
CA TRP A 88 -4.56 -6.42 10.16
C TRP A 88 -4.16 -6.21 8.70
N TYR A 89 -4.54 -5.05 8.18
CA TYR A 89 -4.12 -4.53 6.88
C TYR A 89 -3.78 -3.05 7.05
N GLY A 90 -2.76 -2.55 6.35
CA GLY A 90 -2.45 -1.13 6.37
C GLY A 90 -1.51 -0.68 5.26
N THR A 91 -1.75 0.53 4.78
CA THR A 91 -0.90 1.21 3.79
C THR A 91 0.27 1.89 4.49
N LEU A 92 1.51 1.56 4.10
CA LEU A 92 2.73 2.14 4.67
C LEU A 92 2.96 3.56 4.14
N LYS A 93 3.31 4.52 5.02
CA LYS A 93 3.63 5.89 4.59
C LYS A 93 4.79 5.95 3.61
N GLU A 94 5.80 5.12 3.82
CA GLU A 94 6.98 5.05 2.94
C GLU A 94 6.62 4.65 1.50
N GLN A 95 5.55 3.86 1.31
CA GLN A 95 5.10 3.43 -0.02
C GLN A 95 4.40 4.53 -0.81
N VAL A 96 4.08 5.66 -0.17
CA VAL A 96 3.38 6.80 -0.81
C VAL A 96 4.15 8.11 -0.73
N ALA A 97 5.15 8.21 0.16
CA ALA A 97 5.94 9.42 0.38
C ALA A 97 7.20 9.51 -0.50
N ALA A 98 7.49 8.50 -1.31
CA ALA A 98 8.73 8.40 -2.09
C ALA A 98 8.72 9.19 -3.42
N GLY A 99 7.94 10.27 -3.53
CA GLY A 99 7.76 11.02 -4.76
C GLY A 99 7.81 12.52 -4.59
#